data_AF-H1KVC9-F1
#
_entry.id   AF-H1KVC9-F1
#
_cell.length_a   1.000
_cell.length_b   1.000
_cell.length_c   1.000
_cell.angle_alpha   90.00
_cell.angle_beta   90.00
_cell.angle_gamma   90.00
#
_symmetry.space_group_name_H-M   'P 1'
#
loop_
_entity.id
_entity.type
_entity.pdbx_description
1 polymer ?
#
loop_
_entity_poly.entity_id
_entity_poly.type
_entity_poly.pdbx_seq_one_letter_code
_entity_poly.pdbx_strand_id
1 'polypeptide(L)'
;RRHPGAFARLVLVAPTWRGPLPTAMGPERAAWFGRIRRAVEMPLLGEALYRINISPPIIGRMMRAHVYAEPAHVTPAVIAAKHRITRQSRGRFGTAAFVTGGLDPATSREEFLASFGDGLPPVRVLRPEKAPRRSGAEMDALIGTGRVSALTVPGALSAHEEFSRDVAAAIRAP
;
A
#
# COMPACT_ATOMS: atom_id res chain seq x y z
N ARG A 1 -4.42 -22.65 2.01
CA ARG A 1 -5.33 -21.54 2.39
C ARG A 1 -6.11 -21.95 3.62
N ARG A 2 -6.29 -21.09 4.63
CA ARG A 2 -6.86 -21.50 5.93
C ARG A 2 -8.39 -21.50 5.99
N HIS A 3 -9.05 -20.52 5.35
CA HIS A 3 -10.52 -20.38 5.40
C HIS A 3 -11.11 -19.91 4.05
N PRO A 4 -11.07 -20.73 2.98
CA PRO A 4 -11.45 -20.30 1.64
C PRO A 4 -12.94 -19.91 1.49
N GLY A 5 -13.82 -20.43 2.34
CA GLY A 5 -15.26 -20.13 2.33
C GLY A 5 -15.72 -19.09 3.36
N ALA A 6 -14.81 -18.45 4.09
CA ALA A 6 -15.20 -17.47 5.12
C ALA A 6 -15.83 -16.19 4.53
N PHE A 7 -15.56 -15.90 3.25
CA PHE A 7 -16.06 -14.73 2.57
C PHE A 7 -16.72 -15.12 1.25
N ALA A 8 -17.89 -14.56 0.96
CA ALA A 8 -18.59 -14.77 -0.31
C ALA A 8 -17.93 -14.03 -1.48
N ARG A 9 -17.18 -12.95 -1.21
CA ARG A 9 -16.42 -12.16 -2.18
C ARG A 9 -15.33 -11.33 -1.49
N LEU A 10 -14.32 -10.91 -2.25
CA LEU A 10 -13.27 -10.00 -1.80
C LEU A 10 -13.27 -8.73 -2.67
N VAL A 11 -13.17 -7.57 -2.04
CA VAL A 11 -12.97 -6.30 -2.74
C VAL A 11 -11.67 -5.66 -2.26
N LEU A 12 -10.74 -5.48 -3.19
CA LEU A 12 -9.42 -4.94 -2.93
C LEU A 12 -9.36 -3.50 -3.43
N VAL A 13 -9.20 -2.54 -2.52
CA VAL A 13 -9.13 -1.12 -2.87
C VAL A 13 -7.67 -0.71 -3.02
N ALA A 14 -7.28 -0.25 -4.22
CA ALA A 14 -5.91 0.14 -4.52
C ALA A 14 -4.85 -0.89 -4.06
N PRO A 15 -5.01 -2.20 -4.35
CA PRO A 15 -4.15 -3.22 -3.77
C PRO A 15 -2.69 -3.04 -4.21
N THR A 16 -1.80 -2.93 -3.24
CA THR A 16 -0.35 -2.97 -3.42
C THR A 16 0.21 -4.11 -2.61
N TRP A 17 1.15 -4.87 -3.18
CA TRP A 17 1.74 -6.03 -2.49
C TRP A 17 3.21 -5.81 -2.12
N ARG A 18 3.88 -4.85 -2.75
CA ARG A 18 5.31 -4.62 -2.61
C ARG A 18 5.59 -3.30 -1.89
N GLY A 19 6.51 -3.34 -0.92
CA GLY A 19 6.94 -2.18 -0.17
C GLY A 19 7.59 -1.10 -1.04
N PRO A 20 7.63 0.17 -0.58
CA PRO A 20 8.24 1.29 -1.30
C PRO A 20 9.68 1.08 -1.77
N LEU A 21 10.59 0.56 -0.93
CA LEU A 21 12.00 0.41 -1.32
C LEU A 21 12.19 -0.67 -2.40
N PRO A 22 11.63 -1.90 -2.25
CA PRO A 22 11.67 -2.87 -3.34
C PRO A 22 11.00 -2.37 -4.63
N THR A 23 9.89 -1.62 -4.50
CA THR A 23 9.20 -1.02 -5.65
C THR A 23 10.05 0.05 -6.34
N ALA A 24 10.82 0.83 -5.59
CA ALA A 24 11.65 1.92 -6.11
C ALA A 24 13.02 1.47 -6.65
N MET A 25 13.67 0.51 -5.99
CA MET A 25 15.10 0.20 -6.19
C MET A 25 15.35 -1.13 -6.92
N GLY A 26 14.33 -1.97 -7.13
CA GLY A 26 14.44 -3.23 -7.86
C GLY A 26 15.07 -4.40 -7.07
N PRO A 27 15.02 -5.63 -7.62
CA PRO A 27 15.41 -6.87 -6.91
C PRO A 27 16.92 -7.00 -6.66
N GLU A 28 17.77 -6.35 -7.46
CA GLU A 28 19.24 -6.42 -7.35
C GLU A 28 19.78 -5.92 -6.00
N ARG A 29 19.00 -5.08 -5.29
CA ARG A 29 19.37 -4.52 -3.99
C ARG A 29 18.65 -5.20 -2.80
N ALA A 30 17.99 -6.35 -3.03
CA ALA A 30 17.26 -7.07 -1.99
C ALA A 30 18.10 -7.38 -0.73
N ALA A 31 19.38 -7.75 -0.92
CA ALA A 31 20.31 -8.02 0.18
C ALA A 31 20.57 -6.80 1.08
N TRP A 32 20.38 -5.58 0.57
CA TRP A 32 20.52 -4.34 1.33
C TRP A 32 19.28 -4.01 2.17
N PHE A 33 18.07 -4.42 1.76
CA PHE A 33 16.84 -4.10 2.50
C PHE A 33 16.82 -4.75 3.88
N GLY A 34 17.32 -5.98 4.02
CA GLY A 34 17.48 -6.65 5.31
C GLY A 34 18.53 -5.99 6.22
N ARG A 35 19.50 -5.28 5.65
CA ARG A 35 20.48 -4.47 6.41
C ARG A 35 19.88 -3.14 6.85
N ILE A 36 19.13 -2.47 5.98
CA ILE A 36 18.39 -1.23 6.29
C ILE A 36 17.36 -1.49 7.40
N ARG A 37 16.59 -2.59 7.30
CA ARG A 37 15.64 -2.99 8.34
C ARG A 37 16.33 -3.14 9.71
N ARG A 38 17.44 -3.90 9.76
CA ARG A 38 18.22 -4.08 10.99
C ARG A 38 18.80 -2.76 11.53
N ALA A 39 19.20 -1.83 10.66
CA ALA A 39 19.66 -0.51 11.06
C ALA A 39 18.53 0.36 11.66
N VAL A 40 17.30 0.27 11.12
CA VAL A 40 16.11 0.96 11.68
C VAL A 40 15.63 0.31 12.98
N GLU A 41 15.85 -1.00 13.15
CA GLU A 41 15.54 -1.75 14.37
C GLU A 41 16.54 -1.47 15.52
N MET A 42 17.74 -0.93 15.23
CA MET A 42 18.72 -0.58 16.26
C MET A 42 18.20 0.49 17.25
N PRO A 43 18.47 0.37 18.56
CA PRO A 43 18.09 1.38 19.55
C PRO A 43 18.73 2.75 19.27
N LEU A 44 18.02 3.83 19.58
CA LEU A 44 18.43 5.24 19.47
C LEU A 44 18.67 5.79 18.05
N LEU A 45 19.56 5.18 17.24
CA LEU A 45 19.92 5.71 15.92
C LEU A 45 18.80 5.54 14.89
N GLY A 46 18.12 4.39 14.92
CA GLY A 46 16.95 4.11 14.07
C GLY A 46 15.74 4.99 14.42
N GLU A 47 15.64 5.46 15.66
CA GLU A 47 14.52 6.27 16.13
C GLU A 47 14.63 7.73 15.65
N ALA A 48 15.83 8.31 15.65
CA ALA A 48 16.06 9.66 15.13
C ALA A 48 15.85 9.74 13.61
N LEU A 49 16.40 8.79 12.85
CA LEU A 49 16.21 8.71 11.39
C LEU A 49 14.76 8.42 11.00
N TYR A 50 14.06 7.56 11.77
CA TYR A 50 12.63 7.32 11.60
C TYR A 50 11.83 8.60 11.83
N ARG A 51 12.06 9.32 12.95
CA ARG A 51 11.36 10.57 13.30
C ARG A 51 11.53 11.68 12.27
N ILE A 52 12.72 11.80 11.66
CA ILE A 52 12.95 12.76 10.58
C ILE A 52 12.12 12.39 9.35
N ASN A 53 12.12 11.11 8.95
CA ASN A 53 11.41 10.60 7.77
C ASN A 53 9.87 10.64 7.90
N ILE A 54 9.33 10.73 9.12
CA ILE A 54 7.89 10.87 9.41
C ILE A 54 7.48 12.27 9.87
N SER A 55 8.32 13.29 9.63
CA SER A 55 7.98 14.67 9.97
C SER A 55 6.76 15.15 9.15
N PRO A 56 5.93 16.07 9.68
CA PRO A 56 4.75 16.59 8.97
C PRO A 56 5.01 17.08 7.53
N PRO A 57 6.11 17.79 7.22
CA PRO A 57 6.41 18.20 5.84
C PRO A 57 6.67 17.02 4.91
N ILE A 58 7.39 15.99 5.38
CA ILE A 58 7.68 14.78 4.59
C ILE A 58 6.40 13.98 4.37
N ILE A 59 5.59 13.78 5.42
CA ILE A 59 4.27 13.14 5.29
C ILE A 59 3.43 13.88 4.24
N GLY A 60 3.30 15.20 4.35
CA GLY A 60 2.54 16.00 3.39
C GLY A 60 3.06 15.85 1.95
N ARG A 61 4.39 15.88 1.76
CA ARG A 61 5.00 15.67 0.43
C ARG A 61 4.69 14.28 -0.12
N MET A 62 4.86 13.22 0.67
CA MET A 62 4.58 11.85 0.24
C MET A 62 3.10 11.66 -0.11
N MET A 63 2.21 12.22 0.72
CA MET A 63 0.78 12.11 0.52
C MET A 63 0.33 12.76 -0.80
N ARG A 64 0.77 14.00 -1.05
CA ARG A 64 0.44 14.71 -2.30
C ARG A 64 1.05 14.06 -3.55
N ALA A 65 2.18 13.38 -3.40
CA ALA A 65 2.88 12.79 -4.54
C ALA A 65 2.34 11.42 -4.94
N HIS A 66 1.78 10.63 -3.99
CA HIS A 66 1.47 9.23 -4.25
C HIS A 66 0.16 8.73 -3.66
N VAL A 67 -0.31 9.34 -2.56
CA VAL A 67 -1.37 8.76 -1.73
C VAL A 67 -2.74 9.36 -2.05
N TYR A 68 -2.77 10.67 -2.25
CA TYR A 68 -3.96 11.43 -2.62
C TYR A 68 -3.87 11.85 -4.09
N ALA A 69 -5.02 11.87 -4.76
CA ALA A 69 -5.15 12.33 -6.13
C ALA A 69 -5.26 13.86 -6.23
N GLU A 70 -5.84 14.52 -5.23
CA GLU A 70 -5.95 15.97 -5.13
C GLU A 70 -5.03 16.49 -4.01
N PRO A 71 -3.92 17.17 -4.36
CA PRO A 71 -3.01 17.75 -3.37
C PRO A 71 -3.69 18.68 -2.37
N ALA A 72 -4.76 19.39 -2.75
CA ALA A 72 -5.50 20.29 -1.87
C ALA A 72 -6.24 19.55 -0.74
N HIS A 73 -6.59 18.27 -0.91
CA HIS A 73 -7.20 17.44 0.13
C HIS A 73 -6.20 17.03 1.23
N VAL A 74 -4.88 17.19 0.99
CA VAL A 74 -3.83 16.96 1.99
C VAL A 74 -3.71 18.19 2.91
N THR A 75 -4.73 18.37 3.73
CA THR A 75 -4.85 19.51 4.66
C THR A 75 -3.91 19.38 5.87
N PRO A 76 -3.63 20.49 6.58
CA PRO A 76 -2.88 20.43 7.84
C PRO A 76 -3.51 19.48 8.87
N ALA A 77 -4.85 19.39 8.92
CA ALA A 77 -5.56 18.48 9.81
C ALA A 77 -5.31 17.00 9.45
N VAL A 78 -5.34 16.66 8.16
CA VAL A 78 -5.01 15.32 7.66
C VAL A 78 -3.56 14.97 8.00
N ILE A 79 -2.61 15.87 7.73
CA ILE A 79 -1.20 15.66 8.08
C ILE A 79 -1.03 15.44 9.58
N ALA A 80 -1.68 16.26 10.42
CA ALA A 80 -1.62 16.14 11.86
C ALA A 80 -2.20 14.81 12.36
N ALA A 81 -3.29 14.33 11.75
CA ALA A 81 -3.89 13.03 12.06
C ALA A 81 -2.93 11.89 11.71
N LYS A 82 -2.35 11.88 10.49
CA LYS A 82 -1.37 10.86 10.08
C LYS A 82 -0.12 10.89 10.97
N HIS A 83 0.41 12.07 11.28
CA HIS A 83 1.56 12.22 12.16
C HIS A 83 1.29 11.74 13.59
N ARG A 84 0.04 11.75 14.07
CA ARG A 84 -0.32 11.18 15.38
C ARG A 84 -0.21 9.65 15.41
N ILE A 85 -0.51 8.99 14.29
CA ILE A 85 -0.39 7.53 14.14
C ILE A 85 1.09 7.13 14.19
N THR A 86 1.97 7.89 13.54
CA THR A 86 3.41 7.56 13.52
C THR A 86 4.09 7.71 14.90
N ARG A 87 3.45 8.41 15.85
CA ARG A 87 3.91 8.54 17.24
C ARG A 87 3.39 7.48 18.20
N GLN A 88 2.59 6.52 17.72
CA GLN A 88 2.11 5.43 18.57
C GLN A 88 3.29 4.57 19.06
N SER A 89 3.19 4.08 20.29
CA SER A 89 4.21 3.20 20.87
C SER A 89 4.44 2.01 19.93
N ARG A 90 5.72 1.70 19.66
CA ARG A 90 6.14 0.61 18.75
C ARG A 90 5.69 0.78 17.28
N GLY A 91 5.14 1.92 16.88
CA GLY A 91 4.70 2.19 15.50
C GLY A 91 5.82 2.08 14.46
N ARG A 92 7.07 2.36 14.86
CA ARG A 92 8.26 2.29 13.99
C ARG A 92 8.50 0.93 13.35
N PHE A 93 8.19 -0.17 14.04
CA PHE A 93 8.47 -1.51 13.53
C PHE A 93 7.58 -1.88 12.34
N GLY A 94 6.28 -1.53 12.41
CA GLY A 94 5.35 -1.76 11.31
C GLY A 94 5.71 -0.94 10.08
N THR A 95 6.03 0.35 10.27
CA THR A 95 6.47 1.21 9.15
C THR A 95 7.79 0.72 8.55
N ALA A 96 8.77 0.33 9.36
CA ALA A 96 10.05 -0.18 8.87
C ALA A 96 9.84 -1.45 8.04
N ALA A 97 9.07 -2.42 8.57
CA ALA A 97 8.76 -3.66 7.87
C ALA A 97 8.00 -3.39 6.55
N PHE A 98 7.04 -2.47 6.53
CA PHE A 98 6.35 -2.08 5.31
C PHE A 98 7.30 -1.44 4.28
N VAL A 99 8.09 -0.45 4.68
CA VAL A 99 8.98 0.31 3.77
C VAL A 99 10.04 -0.60 3.14
N THR A 100 10.59 -1.55 3.91
CA THR A 100 11.64 -2.46 3.45
C THR A 100 11.11 -3.72 2.77
N GLY A 101 9.79 -3.89 2.64
CA GLY A 101 9.16 -5.10 2.09
C GLY A 101 9.19 -6.31 3.01
N GLY A 102 9.45 -6.13 4.31
CA GLY A 102 9.35 -7.18 5.31
C GLY A 102 7.92 -7.64 5.60
N LEU A 103 6.91 -6.97 5.03
CA LEU A 103 5.50 -7.38 5.03
C LEU A 103 5.03 -7.81 3.62
N ASP A 104 5.92 -7.87 2.64
CA ASP A 104 5.54 -8.27 1.28
C ASP A 104 5.11 -9.75 1.32
N PRO A 105 3.94 -10.11 0.78
CA PRO A 105 3.41 -11.47 0.86
C PRO A 105 4.07 -12.42 -0.15
N ALA A 106 4.90 -11.89 -1.05
CA ALA A 106 5.55 -12.59 -2.13
C ALA A 106 6.91 -11.93 -2.44
N THR A 107 7.80 -12.67 -3.10
CA THR A 107 9.12 -12.18 -3.51
C THR A 107 9.13 -11.68 -4.96
N SER A 108 8.25 -12.22 -5.80
CA SER A 108 8.10 -11.83 -7.20
C SER A 108 6.65 -11.49 -7.56
N ARG A 109 6.47 -10.81 -8.71
CA ARG A 109 5.13 -10.49 -9.22
C ARG A 109 4.41 -11.78 -9.58
N GLU A 110 5.10 -12.73 -10.20
CA GLU A 110 4.57 -14.02 -10.63
C GLU A 110 4.02 -14.80 -9.42
N GLU A 111 4.77 -14.83 -8.32
CA GLU A 111 4.35 -15.46 -7.06
C GLU A 111 3.11 -14.75 -6.48
N PHE A 112 3.10 -13.42 -6.46
CA PHE A 112 1.93 -12.65 -6.01
C PHE A 112 0.70 -12.95 -6.86
N LEU A 113 0.82 -12.93 -8.19
CA LEU A 113 -0.28 -13.22 -9.12
C LEU A 113 -0.78 -14.66 -9.00
N ALA A 114 0.13 -15.62 -8.78
CA ALA A 114 -0.22 -17.02 -8.57
C ALA A 114 -1.10 -17.23 -7.32
N SER A 115 -1.00 -16.34 -6.31
CA SER A 115 -1.84 -16.40 -5.12
C SER A 115 -3.35 -16.24 -5.41
N PHE A 116 -3.71 -15.63 -6.55
CA PHE A 116 -5.08 -15.44 -7.03
C PHE A 116 -5.65 -16.65 -7.81
N GLY A 117 -5.11 -17.85 -7.62
CA GLY A 117 -5.60 -19.08 -8.26
C GLY A 117 -6.89 -19.66 -7.68
N ASP A 118 -7.29 -20.82 -8.23
CA ASP A 118 -8.56 -21.51 -7.97
C ASP A 118 -8.89 -21.68 -6.48
N GLY A 119 -10.16 -21.52 -6.12
CA GLY A 119 -10.65 -21.65 -4.74
C GLY A 119 -10.58 -20.37 -3.90
N LEU A 120 -10.38 -19.20 -4.51
CA LEU A 120 -10.75 -17.92 -3.91
C LEU A 120 -12.22 -17.62 -4.24
N PRO A 121 -12.95 -16.93 -3.36
CA PRO A 121 -14.22 -16.33 -3.76
C PRO A 121 -13.97 -15.26 -4.83
N PRO A 122 -15.01 -14.82 -5.56
CA PRO A 122 -14.89 -13.74 -6.53
C PRO A 122 -14.15 -12.52 -5.97
N VAL A 123 -13.11 -12.10 -6.68
CA VAL A 123 -12.29 -10.95 -6.29
C VAL A 123 -12.55 -9.79 -7.24
N ARG A 124 -12.73 -8.59 -6.68
CA ARG A 124 -12.80 -7.34 -7.41
C ARG A 124 -11.68 -6.40 -6.99
N VAL A 125 -10.97 -5.85 -7.96
CA VAL A 125 -10.00 -4.77 -7.77
C VAL A 125 -10.68 -3.44 -8.04
N LEU A 126 -10.65 -2.52 -7.08
CA LEU A 126 -10.97 -1.11 -7.31
C LEU A 126 -9.67 -0.40 -7.67
N ARG A 127 -9.48 -0.11 -8.95
CA ARG A 127 -8.27 0.53 -9.51
C ARG A 127 -8.46 2.05 -9.51
N PRO A 128 -7.74 2.81 -8.66
CA PRO A 128 -7.85 4.26 -8.63
C PRO A 128 -7.26 4.89 -9.89
N GLU A 129 -7.98 5.78 -10.57
CA GLU A 129 -7.56 6.43 -11.82
C GLU A 129 -6.13 6.96 -11.77
N LYS A 130 -5.78 7.67 -10.68
CA LYS A 130 -4.49 8.34 -10.50
C LYS A 130 -3.50 7.52 -9.65
N ALA A 131 -3.62 6.20 -9.57
CA ALA A 131 -2.61 5.42 -8.83
C ALA A 131 -1.21 5.61 -9.44
N PRO A 132 -0.14 5.77 -8.63
CA PRO A 132 1.21 6.00 -9.11
C PRO A 132 1.69 4.93 -10.09
N ARG A 133 2.46 5.31 -11.12
CA ARG A 133 2.84 4.44 -12.25
C ARG A 133 3.26 3.01 -11.86
N ARG A 134 4.15 2.85 -10.87
CA ARG A 134 4.65 1.52 -10.47
C ARG A 134 3.58 0.68 -9.76
N SER A 135 2.89 1.26 -8.78
CA SER A 135 1.79 0.59 -8.07
C SER A 135 0.61 0.29 -8.99
N GLY A 136 0.27 1.22 -9.88
CA GLY A 136 -0.72 1.03 -10.94
C GLY A 136 -0.38 -0.17 -11.82
N ALA A 137 0.87 -0.28 -12.27
CA ALA A 137 1.31 -1.42 -13.09
C ALA A 137 1.17 -2.78 -12.37
N GLU A 138 1.33 -2.85 -11.05
CA GLU A 138 1.06 -4.09 -10.29
C GLU A 138 -0.44 -4.41 -10.26
N MET A 139 -1.30 -3.41 -10.10
CA MET A 139 -2.76 -3.58 -10.15
C MET A 139 -3.20 -4.02 -11.54
N ASP A 140 -2.68 -3.38 -12.58
CA ASP A 140 -3.02 -3.67 -13.98
C ASP A 140 -2.54 -5.08 -14.37
N ALA A 141 -1.37 -5.51 -13.88
CA ALA A 141 -0.90 -6.88 -14.05
C ALA A 141 -1.83 -7.90 -13.39
N LEU A 142 -2.34 -7.61 -12.18
CA LEU A 142 -3.32 -8.46 -11.51
C LEU A 142 -4.64 -8.54 -12.30
N ILE A 143 -5.14 -7.41 -12.77
CA ILE A 143 -6.35 -7.34 -13.61
C ILE A 143 -6.15 -8.13 -14.91
N GLY A 144 -4.98 -7.98 -15.54
CA GLY A 144 -4.61 -8.67 -16.78
C GLY A 144 -4.53 -10.20 -16.68
N THR A 145 -4.51 -10.77 -15.47
CA THR A 145 -4.59 -12.23 -15.29
C THR A 145 -5.94 -12.82 -15.69
N GLY A 146 -7.01 -11.99 -15.76
CA GLY A 146 -8.38 -12.46 -15.94
C GLY A 146 -8.97 -13.21 -14.73
N ARG A 147 -8.21 -13.37 -13.64
CA ARG A 147 -8.64 -14.07 -12.41
C ARG A 147 -9.44 -13.18 -11.45
N VAL A 148 -9.48 -11.88 -11.72
CA VAL A 148 -10.20 -10.88 -10.92
C VAL A 148 -11.05 -10.01 -11.83
N SER A 149 -12.16 -9.48 -11.30
CA SER A 149 -12.89 -8.38 -11.92
C SER A 149 -12.28 -7.04 -11.52
N ALA A 150 -12.54 -5.97 -12.27
CA ALA A 150 -12.04 -4.65 -11.97
C ALA A 150 -13.11 -3.58 -12.14
N LEU A 151 -13.05 -2.54 -11.30
CA LEU A 151 -13.74 -1.27 -11.50
C LEU A 151 -12.76 -0.12 -11.30
N THR A 152 -12.85 0.89 -12.15
CA THR A 152 -12.11 2.14 -11.97
C THR A 152 -12.84 3.02 -10.94
N VAL A 153 -12.09 3.65 -10.05
CA VAL A 153 -12.60 4.58 -9.03
C VAL A 153 -11.77 5.87 -9.02
N PRO A 154 -12.33 7.02 -8.60
CA PRO A 154 -11.53 8.22 -8.41
C PRO A 154 -10.48 8.02 -7.31
N GLY A 155 -9.40 8.80 -7.36
CA GLY A 155 -8.37 8.81 -6.33
C GLY A 155 -7.03 8.20 -6.73
N ALA A 156 -6.15 8.07 -5.74
CA ALA A 156 -4.85 7.40 -5.81
C ALA A 156 -4.80 6.28 -4.75
N LEU A 157 -3.67 6.07 -4.06
CA LEU A 157 -3.51 4.93 -3.15
C LEU A 157 -4.45 4.96 -1.91
N SER A 158 -4.93 6.13 -1.49
CA SER A 158 -5.93 6.29 -0.43
C SER A 158 -7.28 6.75 -0.97
N ALA A 159 -7.72 6.21 -2.11
CA ALA A 159 -9.05 6.49 -2.68
C ALA A 159 -10.20 6.31 -1.67
N HIS A 160 -10.10 5.34 -0.77
CA HIS A 160 -11.11 5.10 0.28
C HIS A 160 -11.20 6.23 1.32
N GLU A 161 -10.13 6.99 1.50
CA GLU A 161 -10.08 8.14 2.42
C GLU A 161 -10.56 9.40 1.71
N GLU A 162 -10.13 9.59 0.47
CA GLU A 162 -10.37 10.81 -0.31
C GLU A 162 -11.75 10.83 -0.98
N PHE A 163 -12.16 9.71 -1.59
CA PHE A 163 -13.41 9.53 -2.33
C PHE A 163 -14.24 8.40 -1.71
N SER A 164 -14.41 8.46 -0.38
CA SER A 164 -15.03 7.39 0.41
C SER A 164 -16.42 6.97 -0.09
N ARG A 165 -17.24 7.91 -0.58
CA ARG A 165 -18.57 7.64 -1.12
C ARG A 165 -18.53 6.84 -2.42
N ASP A 166 -17.66 7.24 -3.35
CA ASP A 166 -17.47 6.56 -4.63
C ASP A 166 -16.91 5.15 -4.43
N VAL A 167 -15.91 5.02 -3.55
CA VAL A 167 -15.36 3.71 -3.18
C VAL A 167 -16.42 2.83 -2.51
N ALA A 168 -17.22 3.36 -1.59
CA ALA A 168 -18.30 2.59 -0.95
C ALA A 168 -19.36 2.14 -1.97
N ALA A 169 -19.73 3.01 -2.92
CA ALA A 169 -20.64 2.65 -4.00
C ALA A 169 -20.06 1.54 -4.87
N ALA A 170 -18.78 1.63 -5.27
CA ALA A 170 -18.09 0.61 -6.06
C ALA A 170 -17.93 -0.73 -5.31
N ILE A 171 -17.75 -0.71 -3.98
CA ILE A 171 -17.77 -1.92 -3.15
C ILE A 171 -19.14 -2.61 -3.19
N ARG A 172 -20.23 -1.83 -3.21
CA ARG A 172 -21.61 -2.33 -3.20
C ARG A 172 -22.15 -2.68 -4.59
N ALA A 173 -21.48 -2.24 -5.64
CA ALA A 173 -21.86 -2.56 -7.00
C ALA A 173 -21.93 -4.09 -7.19
N PRO A 174 -22.92 -4.59 -7.95
CA PRO A 174 -23.03 -6.01 -8.26
C PRO A 174 -21.77 -6.52 -8.97
#